data_AF-A0A0M2XZS6-F1
#
_entry.id   AF-A0A0M2XZS6-F1
#
_cell.length_a   1.000
_cell.length_b   1.000
_cell.length_c   1.000
_cell.angle_alpha   90.00
_cell.angle_beta   90.00
_cell.angle_gamma   90.00
#
_symmetry.space_group_name_H-M   'P 1'
#
loop_
_entity.id
_entity.type
_entity.pdbx_description
1 polymer ?
#
loop_
_entity_poly.entity_id
_entity_poly.type
_entity_poly.pdbx_seq_one_letter_code
_entity_poly.pdbx_strand_id
1 'polypeptide(L)'
;MDREQILEAFKSAKLAANEAAEQTKDVGPINMDTVVFKVDGWRRREYRWLQLHSQVSFGEPMKGVFSGYRFAFFQTDSVNANARTAAQSAAEKVLKEAGISATIWYQLD
;
A
#
# COMPACT_ATOMS: atom_id res chain seq x y z
N MET A 1 7.95 -13.91 9.75
CA MET A 1 6.91 -14.02 8.71
C MET A 1 7.55 -14.61 7.48
N ASP A 2 6.94 -15.62 6.89
CA ASP A 2 7.46 -16.25 5.68
C ASP A 2 7.18 -15.38 4.44
N ARG A 3 7.99 -15.54 3.39
CA ARG A 3 7.91 -14.79 2.15
C ARG A 3 6.57 -15.02 1.42
N GLU A 4 6.01 -16.22 1.51
CA GLU A 4 4.71 -16.53 0.93
C GLU A 4 3.57 -15.81 1.65
N GLN A 5 3.63 -15.75 2.99
CA GLN A 5 2.66 -15.00 3.81
C GLN A 5 2.67 -13.50 3.49
N ILE A 6 3.86 -12.93 3.31
CA ILE A 6 4.00 -11.53 2.88
C ILE A 6 3.38 -11.33 1.49
N LEU A 7 3.65 -12.22 0.55
CA LEU A 7 3.08 -12.13 -0.79
C LEU A 7 1.55 -12.19 -0.77
N GLU A 8 0.99 -13.13 0.00
CA GLU A 8 -0.45 -13.28 0.16
C GLU A 8 -1.07 -12.03 0.80
N ALA A 9 -0.44 -11.47 1.83
CA ALA A 9 -0.88 -10.23 2.46
C ALA A 9 -0.96 -9.06 1.44
N PHE A 10 0.04 -8.92 0.58
CA PHE A 10 0.03 -7.87 -0.45
C PHE A 10 -1.00 -8.11 -1.56
N LYS A 11 -1.26 -9.38 -1.93
CA LYS A 11 -2.34 -9.72 -2.88
C LYS A 11 -3.71 -9.42 -2.29
N SER A 12 -3.94 -9.81 -1.04
CA SER A 12 -5.18 -9.51 -0.30
C SER A 12 -5.38 -8.01 -0.10
N ALA A 13 -4.31 -7.28 0.20
CA ALA A 13 -4.35 -5.82 0.32
C ALA A 13 -4.73 -5.16 -1.01
N LYS A 14 -4.21 -5.65 -2.14
CA LYS A 14 -4.59 -5.19 -3.48
C LYS A 14 -6.06 -5.47 -3.79
N LEU A 15 -6.55 -6.67 -3.48
CA LEU A 15 -7.96 -7.02 -3.68
C LEU A 15 -8.87 -6.10 -2.86
N ALA A 16 -8.56 -5.94 -1.57
CA ALA A 16 -9.31 -5.06 -0.67
C ALA A 16 -9.28 -3.59 -1.12
N ALA A 17 -8.14 -3.13 -1.64
CA ALA A 17 -8.01 -1.78 -2.20
C ALA A 17 -8.96 -1.57 -3.39
N ASN A 18 -9.04 -2.54 -4.30
CA ASN A 18 -9.94 -2.48 -5.45
C ASN A 18 -11.41 -2.51 -5.04
N GLU A 19 -11.79 -3.43 -4.15
CA GLU A 19 -13.17 -3.54 -3.64
C GLU A 19 -13.62 -2.25 -2.93
N ALA A 20 -12.76 -1.66 -2.10
CA ALA A 20 -13.05 -0.41 -1.41
C ALA A 20 -13.18 0.78 -2.37
N ALA A 21 -12.36 0.81 -3.42
CA ALA A 21 -12.43 1.84 -4.46
C ALA A 21 -13.76 1.79 -5.23
N GLU A 22 -14.26 0.60 -5.56
CA GLU A 22 -15.52 0.41 -6.29
C GLU A 22 -16.76 0.78 -5.45
N GLN A 23 -16.71 0.56 -4.14
CA GLN A 23 -17.84 0.81 -3.24
C GLN A 23 -18.04 2.30 -2.89
N THR A 24 -17.02 3.13 -3.14
CA THR A 24 -17.04 4.54 -2.72
C THR A 24 -17.69 5.43 -3.78
N LYS A 25 -18.88 5.97 -3.47
CA LYS A 25 -19.55 7.00 -4.28
C LYS A 25 -19.13 8.41 -3.87
N ASP A 26 -19.05 9.30 -4.86
CA ASP A 26 -18.25 10.53 -4.87
C ASP A 26 -18.78 11.69 -4.01
N VAL A 27 -17.89 12.36 -3.23
CA VAL A 27 -17.84 13.81 -2.88
C VAL A 27 -16.51 14.10 -2.13
N GLY A 28 -15.48 14.72 -2.75
CA GLY A 28 -14.32 15.21 -1.96
C GLY A 28 -13.10 15.71 -2.75
N PRO A 29 -12.27 16.58 -2.14
CA PRO A 29 -11.03 17.10 -2.74
C PRO A 29 -9.96 16.00 -2.92
N ILE A 30 -8.98 16.27 -3.79
CA ILE A 30 -7.91 15.33 -4.18
C ILE A 30 -6.91 15.15 -3.05
N ASN A 31 -6.77 13.92 -2.54
CA ASN A 31 -5.67 13.53 -1.65
C ASN A 31 -4.76 12.51 -2.37
N MET A 32 -3.44 12.68 -2.26
CA MET A 32 -2.45 11.68 -2.69
C MET A 32 -2.06 10.77 -1.52
N ASP A 33 -3.03 10.01 -1.03
CA ASP A 33 -2.78 9.07 0.05
C ASP A 33 -2.01 7.86 -0.47
N THR A 34 -0.98 7.44 0.26
CA THR A 34 -0.18 6.25 -0.09
C THR A 34 0.16 5.44 1.15
N VAL A 35 0.04 4.11 1.08
CA VAL A 35 0.51 3.25 2.16
C VAL A 35 2.04 3.24 2.18
N VAL A 36 2.64 3.49 3.34
CA VAL A 36 4.05 3.22 3.61
C VAL A 36 4.19 2.01 4.51
N PHE A 37 5.14 1.14 4.21
CA PHE A 37 5.37 -0.08 4.97
C PHE A 37 6.85 -0.23 5.31
N LYS A 38 7.12 -0.84 6.46
CA LYS A 38 8.47 -1.03 6.99
C LYS A 38 9.17 -2.18 6.27
N VAL A 39 10.39 -1.95 5.81
CA VAL A 39 11.23 -2.86 5.02
C VAL A 39 12.65 -3.02 5.60
N ASP A 40 12.82 -2.80 6.90
CA ASP A 40 14.10 -2.97 7.57
C ASP A 40 14.68 -4.38 7.34
N GLY A 41 15.94 -4.43 6.88
CA GLY A 41 16.62 -5.68 6.58
C GLY A 41 16.27 -6.32 5.24
N TRP A 42 15.35 -5.74 4.45
CA TRP A 42 14.99 -6.29 3.15
C TRP A 42 16.02 -5.92 2.08
N ARG A 43 16.43 -6.91 1.29
CA ARG A 43 17.34 -6.77 0.15
C ARG A 43 16.59 -6.33 -1.10
N ARG A 44 17.33 -5.75 -2.05
CA ARG A 44 16.78 -5.32 -3.35
C ARG A 44 16.01 -6.36 -4.13
N ARG A 45 16.45 -7.61 -4.04
CA ARG A 45 15.80 -8.75 -4.70
C ARG A 45 14.42 -9.08 -4.09
N GLU A 46 14.20 -8.79 -2.81
CA GLU A 46 12.99 -9.19 -2.09
C GLU A 46 11.81 -8.32 -2.47
N TYR A 47 11.97 -6.99 -2.44
CA TYR A 47 10.90 -6.09 -2.90
C TYR A 47 10.68 -6.19 -4.42
N ARG A 48 11.72 -6.42 -5.23
CA ARG A 48 11.54 -6.65 -6.68
C ARG A 48 10.73 -7.91 -6.95
N TRP A 49 11.02 -8.98 -6.23
CA TRP A 49 10.22 -10.20 -6.33
C TRP A 49 8.79 -9.97 -5.88
N LEU A 50 8.60 -9.30 -4.75
CA LEU A 50 7.27 -9.02 -4.22
C LEU A 50 6.45 -8.16 -5.19
N GLN A 51 7.05 -7.11 -5.78
CA GLN A 51 6.42 -6.28 -6.81
C GLN A 51 5.99 -7.11 -8.04
N LEU A 52 6.86 -8.02 -8.51
CA LEU A 52 6.56 -8.89 -9.65
C LEU A 52 5.38 -9.84 -9.39
N HIS A 53 5.24 -10.35 -8.15
CA HIS A 53 4.26 -11.39 -7.83
C HIS A 53 2.96 -10.86 -7.20
N SER A 54 3.00 -9.69 -6.56
CA SER A 54 1.82 -9.03 -5.96
C SER A 54 1.14 -8.05 -6.91
N GLN A 55 1.84 -7.63 -7.98
CA GLN A 55 1.41 -6.54 -8.86
C GLN A 55 1.11 -5.23 -8.11
N VAL A 56 1.84 -4.99 -7.01
CA VAL A 56 1.85 -3.72 -6.25
C VAL A 56 3.18 -3.03 -6.56
N SER A 57 3.12 -1.78 -6.98
CA SER A 57 4.33 -0.99 -7.27
C SER A 57 4.94 -0.46 -5.99
N PHE A 58 6.27 -0.43 -5.90
CA PHE A 58 6.95 0.12 -4.73
C PHE A 58 7.82 1.32 -5.07
N GLY A 59 7.65 2.41 -4.30
CA GLY A 59 8.41 3.65 -4.46
C GLY A 59 9.84 3.55 -3.97
N GLU A 60 10.57 4.66 -3.97
CA GLU A 60 11.92 4.75 -3.41
C GLU A 60 11.93 4.53 -1.88
N PRO A 61 13.07 4.09 -1.30
CA PRO A 61 13.18 4.00 0.15
C PRO A 61 13.17 5.40 0.76
N MET A 62 12.41 5.56 1.85
CA MET A 62 12.28 6.83 2.55
C MET A 62 13.56 7.18 3.32
N LYS A 63 13.81 8.49 3.51
CA LYS A 63 14.94 9.05 4.26
C LYS A 63 14.46 9.77 5.52
N GLY A 64 15.38 10.06 6.45
CA GLY A 64 15.07 10.80 7.68
C GLY A 64 14.35 9.96 8.73
N VAL A 65 13.33 10.52 9.38
CA VAL A 65 12.57 9.87 10.48
C VAL A 65 11.88 8.57 10.02
N PHE A 66 11.52 8.48 8.74
CA PHE A 66 10.92 7.28 8.13
C PHE A 66 11.97 6.38 7.44
N SER A 67 13.25 6.47 7.82
CA SER A 67 14.26 5.53 7.33
C SER A 67 13.80 4.10 7.57
N GLY A 68 13.94 3.25 6.55
CA GLY A 68 13.45 1.87 6.62
C GLY A 68 12.03 1.65 6.10
N TYR A 69 11.33 2.70 5.67
CA TYR A 69 10.01 2.58 5.04
C TYR A 69 10.07 2.71 3.51
N ARG A 70 9.03 2.21 2.84
CA ARG A 70 8.83 2.36 1.39
C ARG A 70 7.35 2.56 1.07
N PHE A 71 7.07 3.32 0.02
CA PHE A 71 5.72 3.47 -0.52
C PHE A 71 5.24 2.18 -1.21
N ALA A 72 4.00 1.79 -0.96
CA ALA A 72 3.24 0.80 -1.70
C ALA A 72 2.10 1.47 -2.47
N PHE A 73 2.15 1.35 -3.79
CA PHE A 73 1.15 1.89 -4.69
C PHE A 73 0.21 0.78 -5.14
N PHE A 74 -0.94 0.72 -4.49
CA PHE A 74 -2.07 -0.10 -4.91
C PHE A 74 -2.78 0.64 -6.04
N GLN A 75 -2.39 0.35 -7.29
CA GLN A 75 -3.05 0.93 -8.46
C GLN A 75 -4.52 0.50 -8.45
N THR A 76 -5.40 1.49 -8.32
CA THR A 76 -6.84 1.33 -8.50
C THR A 76 -7.23 1.91 -9.85
N ASP A 77 -8.19 1.29 -10.54
CA ASP A 77 -8.73 1.82 -11.79
C ASP A 77 -9.55 3.12 -11.58
N SER A 78 -9.83 3.48 -10.32
CA SER A 78 -10.56 4.69 -9.96
C SER A 78 -9.69 5.95 -9.98
N VAL A 79 -10.18 6.99 -10.66
CA VAL A 79 -9.57 8.32 -10.71
C VAL A 79 -9.97 9.18 -9.48
N ASN A 80 -10.89 8.69 -8.64
CA ASN A 80 -11.54 9.48 -7.61
C ASN A 80 -10.75 9.52 -6.29
N ALA A 81 -10.72 10.69 -5.63
CA ALA A 81 -9.89 10.93 -4.44
C ALA A 81 -10.29 10.09 -3.22
N ASN A 82 -11.56 10.13 -2.81
CA ASN A 82 -12.04 9.34 -1.67
C ASN A 82 -11.91 7.84 -1.91
N ALA A 83 -12.09 7.39 -3.16
CA ALA A 83 -11.89 6.00 -3.53
C ALA A 83 -10.43 5.58 -3.32
N ARG A 84 -9.46 6.47 -3.59
CA ARG A 84 -8.05 6.23 -3.29
C ARG A 84 -7.80 6.17 -1.78
N THR A 85 -8.35 7.09 -0.99
CA THR A 85 -8.22 7.07 0.48
C THR A 85 -8.81 5.79 1.08
N ALA A 86 -10.01 5.40 0.64
CA ALA A 86 -10.66 4.16 1.06
C ALA A 86 -9.83 2.93 0.66
N ALA A 87 -9.29 2.92 -0.57
CA ALA A 87 -8.41 1.86 -1.05
C ALA A 87 -7.12 1.75 -0.22
N GLN A 88 -6.46 2.86 0.08
CA GLN A 88 -5.25 2.87 0.91
C GLN A 88 -5.56 2.43 2.35
N SER A 89 -6.70 2.83 2.90
CA SER A 89 -7.15 2.42 4.24
C SER A 89 -7.46 0.93 4.33
N ALA A 90 -8.12 0.38 3.31
CA ALA A 90 -8.37 -1.05 3.22
C ALA A 90 -7.06 -1.84 3.11
N ALA A 91 -6.13 -1.40 2.26
CA ALA A 91 -4.83 -2.02 2.11
C ALA A 91 -3.99 -1.96 3.40
N GLU A 92 -3.93 -0.80 4.06
CA GLU A 92 -3.23 -0.62 5.34
C GLU A 92 -3.76 -1.59 6.40
N LYS A 93 -5.09 -1.70 6.51
CA LYS A 93 -5.75 -2.59 7.47
C LYS A 93 -5.34 -4.05 7.24
N VAL A 94 -5.42 -4.54 6.01
CA VAL A 94 -5.04 -5.93 5.66
C VAL A 94 -3.57 -6.19 5.96
N LEU A 95 -2.67 -5.25 5.62
CA LEU A 95 -1.25 -5.41 5.91
C LEU A 95 -0.98 -5.46 7.43
N LYS A 96 -1.65 -4.62 8.23
CA LYS A 96 -1.53 -4.62 9.70
C LYS A 96 -2.06 -5.93 10.30
N GLU A 97 -3.20 -6.43 9.82
CA GLU A 97 -3.78 -7.70 10.25
C GLU A 97 -2.85 -8.88 9.93
N ALA A 98 -2.11 -8.82 8.82
CA ALA A 98 -1.05 -9.78 8.49
C ALA A 98 0.24 -9.60 9.30
N GLY A 99 0.32 -8.61 10.20
CA GLY A 99 1.49 -8.32 11.02
C GLY A 99 2.58 -7.49 10.34
N ILE A 100 2.27 -6.87 9.18
CA ILE A 100 3.18 -5.98 8.47
C ILE A 100 2.97 -4.56 9.02
N SER A 101 4.06 -3.94 9.49
CA SER A 101 4.01 -2.54 9.93
C SER A 101 3.78 -1.63 8.72
N ALA A 102 2.56 -1.11 8.61
CA ALA A 102 2.12 -0.20 7.58
C ALA A 102 1.43 1.02 8.20
N THR A 103 1.49 2.17 7.52
CA THR A 103 0.70 3.36 7.84
C THR A 103 0.39 4.15 6.58
N ILE A 104 -0.64 5.00 6.61
CA ILE A 104 -0.95 5.87 5.47
C ILE A 104 -0.12 7.13 5.61
N TRP A 105 0.63 7.44 4.55
CA TRP A 105 1.21 8.75 4.35
C TRP A 105 0.19 9.62 3.63
N TYR A 106 -0.30 10.64 4.34
CA TYR A 106 -1.21 11.64 3.81
C TYR A 106 -0.39 12.80 3.26
N GLN A 107 -0.54 13.07 1.96
CA GLN A 107 -0.08 14.31 1.37
C GLN A 107 -1.31 15.12 0.96
N LEU A 108 -1.54 16.20 1.71
CA LEU A 108 -2.45 17.27 1.31
C LEU A 108 -1.64 18.19 0.39
N ASP A 109 -2.22 18.57 -0.75
CA ASP A 109 -1.71 19.68 -1.57
C ASP A 109 -1.71 21.00 -0.77
#